data_AF-A0A6V7KQH7-F1
#
_entry.id   AF-A0A6V7KQH7-F1
#
_cell.length_a   1.000
_cell.length_b   1.000
_cell.length_c   1.000
_cell.angle_alpha   90.00
_cell.angle_beta   90.00
_cell.angle_gamma   90.00
#
_symmetry.space_group_name_H-M   'P 1'
#
loop_
_entity.id
_entity.type
_entity.pdbx_description
1 polymer ?
#
loop_
_entity_poly.entity_id
_entity_poly.type
_entity_poly.pdbx_seq_one_letter_code
_entity_poly.pdbx_strand_id
1 'polypeptide(L)'
;GNSKYHYYGIRVKPNSPLIMLNDDGTSRQQTNANNQTKRFKFNNHKQESSYEATTAGNVNVPSNSTTPQFHQYLGEASSAIPEFPEIIVNHDAPLPEDCTLEDIDTFRSIYREHCEAFLDAVLNFEFGTVESLWREFWRSQDNNNGDECEEEKYLSKTKLYQMCECREVQEFIRTVDYTFYQNLVEVLMPDVLRPIPSTLTQSIRNFAKGLDSWLSTAMNGCPEDMMHIK
;
A
#
# COMPACT_ATOMS: atom_id res chain seq x y z
N GLY A 1 -57.34 -31.08 -29.26
CA GLY A 1 -56.32 -30.11 -28.83
C GLY A 1 -55.06 -30.88 -28.49
N ASN A 2 -54.01 -30.76 -29.30
CA ASN A 2 -52.71 -31.38 -29.07
C ASN A 2 -51.73 -30.27 -28.66
N SER A 3 -51.50 -30.08 -27.36
CA SER A 3 -50.38 -29.26 -26.89
C SER A 3 -49.31 -30.17 -26.31
N LYS A 4 -48.27 -30.41 -27.11
CA LYS A 4 -47.07 -31.17 -26.78
C LYS A 4 -46.05 -30.19 -26.17
N TYR A 5 -45.97 -30.14 -24.84
CA TYR A 5 -44.92 -29.40 -24.15
C TYR A 5 -43.60 -30.16 -24.25
N HIS A 6 -42.58 -29.55 -24.87
CA HIS A 6 -41.21 -30.05 -24.83
C HIS A 6 -40.49 -29.37 -23.67
N TYR A 7 -40.26 -30.10 -22.59
CA TYR A 7 -39.43 -29.62 -21.49
C TYR A 7 -37.97 -29.75 -21.89
N TYR A 8 -37.39 -28.67 -22.41
CA TYR A 8 -35.93 -28.57 -22.49
C TYR A 8 -35.43 -28.28 -21.09
N GLY A 9 -35.04 -29.34 -20.37
CA GLY A 9 -34.48 -29.23 -19.02
C GLY A 9 -33.34 -28.22 -18.98
N ILE A 10 -33.32 -27.40 -17.93
CA ILE A 10 -32.29 -26.39 -17.69
C ILE A 10 -30.94 -27.11 -17.62
N ARG A 11 -30.02 -26.76 -18.52
CA ARG A 11 -28.62 -27.23 -18.50
C ARG A 11 -27.72 -26.11 -18.01
N VAL A 12 -26.78 -26.45 -17.13
CA VAL A 12 -25.75 -25.52 -16.66
C VAL A 12 -24.85 -25.14 -17.84
N LYS A 13 -24.58 -23.83 -18.00
CA LYS A 13 -23.72 -23.33 -19.08
C LYS A 13 -22.26 -23.77 -18.85
N PRO A 14 -21.49 -24.10 -19.92
CA PRO A 14 -20.10 -24.58 -19.79
C PRO A 14 -19.16 -23.67 -19.01
N ASN A 15 -19.42 -22.35 -19.02
CA ASN A 15 -18.59 -21.34 -18.36
C ASN A 15 -19.16 -20.91 -16.99
N SER A 16 -20.16 -21.62 -16.47
CA SER A 16 -20.73 -21.31 -15.16
C SER A 16 -19.82 -21.85 -14.05
N PRO A 17 -19.60 -21.09 -12.95
CA PRO A 17 -18.92 -21.60 -11.76
C PRO A 17 -19.60 -22.86 -11.17
N LEU A 18 -20.89 -23.03 -11.47
CA LEU A 18 -21.70 -24.18 -11.03
C LEU A 18 -21.27 -25.51 -11.67
N ILE A 19 -20.44 -25.51 -12.72
CA ILE A 19 -20.00 -26.75 -13.37
C ILE A 19 -19.06 -27.59 -12.46
N MET A 20 -18.46 -26.96 -11.46
CA MET A 20 -17.51 -27.55 -10.52
C MET A 20 -18.18 -28.08 -9.24
N LEU A 21 -19.51 -27.93 -9.11
CA LEU A 21 -20.27 -28.32 -7.93
C LEU A 21 -21.05 -29.62 -8.20
N ASN A 22 -21.08 -30.52 -7.22
CA ASN A 22 -22.03 -31.63 -7.18
C ASN A 22 -23.44 -31.11 -6.84
N ASP A 23 -24.47 -31.93 -7.09
CA ASP A 23 -25.88 -31.62 -6.78
C ASP A 23 -26.09 -31.29 -5.28
N ASP A 24 -25.23 -31.83 -4.42
CA ASP A 24 -25.23 -31.59 -2.96
C ASP A 24 -24.36 -30.37 -2.53
N GLY A 25 -23.89 -29.54 -3.46
CA GLY A 25 -23.13 -28.31 -3.17
C GLY A 25 -21.65 -28.48 -2.80
N THR A 26 -21.09 -29.69 -2.96
CA THR A 26 -19.68 -29.99 -2.70
C THR A 26 -18.83 -29.86 -3.98
N SER A 27 -17.58 -29.37 -3.85
CA SER A 27 -16.67 -29.20 -5.00
C SER A 27 -16.21 -30.53 -5.57
N ARG A 28 -16.31 -30.72 -6.89
CA ARG A 28 -15.80 -31.91 -7.60
C ARG A 28 -14.27 -31.93 -7.61
N GLN A 29 -13.68 -32.79 -6.79
CA GLN A 29 -12.24 -33.07 -6.82
C GLN A 29 -11.90 -33.93 -8.04
N GLN A 30 -11.11 -33.39 -8.96
CA GLN A 30 -10.64 -34.11 -10.15
C GLN A 30 -9.47 -35.03 -9.73
N THR A 31 -9.75 -36.32 -9.51
CA THR A 31 -8.71 -37.32 -9.25
C THR A 31 -8.02 -37.68 -10.57
N ASN A 32 -6.82 -37.13 -10.79
CA ASN A 32 -5.93 -37.59 -11.85
C ASN A 32 -5.33 -38.95 -11.46
N ALA A 33 -5.82 -40.02 -12.09
CA ALA A 33 -5.18 -41.32 -12.08
C ALA A 33 -4.18 -41.39 -13.25
N ASN A 34 -2.90 -41.59 -12.97
CA ASN A 34 -1.97 -42.11 -13.97
C ASN A 34 -0.99 -43.11 -13.35
N ASN A 35 -0.90 -44.28 -14.00
CA ASN A 35 -0.19 -45.49 -13.59
C ASN A 35 1.35 -45.36 -13.71
N GLN A 36 2.11 -46.01 -12.82
CA GLN A 36 2.98 -47.18 -13.10
C GLN A 36 4.03 -47.44 -11.99
N THR A 37 3.88 -48.60 -11.32
CA THR A 37 4.91 -49.54 -10.81
C THR A 37 6.30 -49.06 -10.36
N LYS A 38 6.65 -49.32 -9.09
CA LYS A 38 7.69 -50.30 -8.67
C LYS A 38 7.70 -50.50 -7.13
N ARG A 39 7.59 -51.78 -6.72
CA ARG A 39 7.78 -52.29 -5.35
C ARG A 39 9.22 -52.10 -4.90
N PHE A 40 9.45 -51.72 -3.64
CA PHE A 40 10.47 -52.35 -2.77
C PHE A 40 10.03 -52.25 -1.30
N LYS A 41 10.13 -53.36 -0.56
CA LYS A 41 9.98 -53.45 0.90
C LYS A 41 11.38 -53.39 1.53
N PHE A 42 11.55 -52.69 2.63
CA PHE A 42 12.48 -53.10 3.69
C PHE A 42 12.03 -52.62 5.07
N ASN A 43 12.32 -53.45 6.06
CA ASN A 43 11.93 -53.40 7.47
C ASN A 43 12.83 -52.45 8.29
N ASN A 44 12.23 -51.87 9.35
CA ASN A 44 12.75 -51.72 10.72
C ASN A 44 14.27 -51.66 10.96
N HIS A 45 14.79 -50.62 11.63
CA HIS A 45 15.07 -50.57 13.09
C HIS A 45 16.04 -49.42 13.45
N LYS A 46 15.73 -48.72 14.56
CA LYS A 46 16.60 -48.11 15.60
C LYS A 46 17.76 -47.13 15.29
N GLN A 47 17.73 -46.07 16.11
CA GLN A 47 18.79 -45.50 16.95
C GLN A 47 19.45 -44.15 16.57
N GLU A 48 19.22 -43.19 17.47
CA GLU A 48 20.09 -42.14 18.05
C GLU A 48 20.98 -41.21 17.20
N SER A 49 20.70 -39.92 17.45
CA SER A 49 21.62 -38.83 17.83
C SER A 49 22.28 -37.96 16.76
N SER A 50 21.99 -36.64 16.93
CA SER A 50 22.76 -35.44 16.55
C SER A 50 22.93 -35.25 15.03
N TYR A 51 22.80 -34.09 14.39
CA TYR A 51 23.32 -32.73 14.63
C TYR A 51 22.61 -31.78 13.62
N GLU A 52 22.47 -30.50 14.00
CA GLU A 52 22.44 -29.27 13.18
C GLU A 52 21.53 -29.07 11.93
N ALA A 53 21.24 -27.77 11.72
CA ALA A 53 20.73 -27.10 10.52
C ALA A 53 19.20 -27.04 10.33
N THR A 54 18.62 -25.95 10.85
CA THR A 54 17.32 -25.41 10.45
C THR A 54 17.41 -24.79 9.06
N THR A 55 17.06 -25.57 8.03
CA THR A 55 16.85 -25.10 6.65
C THR A 55 15.36 -24.97 6.34
N ALA A 56 15.01 -23.79 5.80
CA ALA A 56 13.93 -23.54 4.84
C ALA A 56 12.52 -24.03 5.19
N GLY A 57 11.80 -23.23 6.00
CA GLY A 57 10.34 -23.17 5.94
C GLY A 57 9.90 -22.35 4.73
N ASN A 58 9.64 -23.01 3.59
CA ASN A 58 8.92 -22.40 2.47
C ASN A 58 7.50 -22.06 2.92
N VAL A 59 7.29 -20.82 3.35
CA VAL A 59 5.94 -20.23 3.45
C VAL A 59 5.55 -19.81 2.05
N ASN A 60 4.81 -20.67 1.34
CA ASN A 60 4.03 -20.27 0.18
C ASN A 60 2.95 -19.29 0.65
N VAL A 61 3.25 -17.99 0.63
CA VAL A 61 2.23 -16.95 0.67
C VAL A 61 1.49 -17.01 -0.66
N PRO A 62 0.18 -17.28 -0.70
CA PRO A 62 -0.58 -17.13 -1.94
C PRO A 62 -0.62 -15.64 -2.26
N SER A 63 -0.10 -15.27 -3.44
CA SER A 63 -0.30 -13.95 -4.04
C SER A 63 -1.80 -13.74 -4.24
N ASN A 64 -2.41 -13.03 -3.29
CA ASN A 64 -3.84 -12.73 -3.28
C ASN A 64 -4.18 -11.74 -4.39
N SER A 65 -4.78 -12.23 -5.47
CA SER A 65 -5.48 -11.44 -6.48
C SER A 65 -6.87 -10.97 -5.97
N THR A 66 -6.93 -10.46 -4.73
CA THR A 66 -8.17 -10.03 -4.05
C THR A 66 -8.44 -8.52 -4.15
N THR A 67 -7.48 -7.73 -4.64
CA THR A 67 -7.53 -6.26 -4.71
C THR A 67 -8.80 -5.70 -5.34
N PRO A 68 -9.31 -6.22 -6.50
CA PRO A 68 -10.49 -5.64 -7.15
C PRO A 68 -11.78 -5.77 -6.32
N GLN A 69 -11.87 -6.76 -5.43
CA GLN A 69 -13.05 -7.00 -4.59
C GLN A 69 -13.11 -6.05 -3.39
N PHE A 70 -11.99 -5.44 -3.01
CA PHE A 70 -11.93 -4.56 -1.85
C PHE A 70 -12.28 -3.11 -2.19
N HIS A 71 -12.17 -2.68 -3.46
CA HIS A 71 -12.54 -1.33 -3.89
C HIS A 71 -14.01 -0.98 -3.60
N GLN A 72 -14.92 -1.96 -3.57
CA GLN A 72 -16.33 -1.71 -3.26
C GLN A 72 -16.59 -1.23 -1.82
N TYR A 73 -15.58 -1.32 -0.94
CA TYR A 73 -15.64 -0.89 0.46
C TYR A 73 -14.96 0.47 0.68
N LEU A 74 -14.31 1.04 -0.35
CA LEU A 74 -13.69 2.35 -0.28
C LEU A 74 -14.71 3.46 -0.54
N GLY A 75 -14.43 4.63 0.03
CA GLY A 75 -15.19 5.87 -0.15
C GLY A 75 -14.81 6.61 -1.42
N GLU A 76 -15.31 7.83 -1.55
CA GLU A 76 -15.00 8.68 -2.70
C GLU A 76 -13.56 9.21 -2.61
N ALA A 77 -12.71 8.78 -3.55
CA ALA A 77 -11.30 9.18 -3.59
C ALA A 77 -11.05 10.51 -4.32
N SER A 78 -12.03 11.02 -5.08
CA SER A 78 -11.88 12.21 -5.93
C SER A 78 -11.55 13.46 -5.13
N SER A 79 -12.01 13.54 -3.88
CA SER A 79 -11.79 14.64 -2.94
C SER A 79 -10.71 14.34 -1.90
N ALA A 80 -9.97 13.22 -2.04
CA ALA A 80 -9.01 12.81 -1.03
C ALA A 80 -7.79 13.75 -0.97
N ILE A 81 -7.30 14.19 -2.13
CA ILE A 81 -6.23 15.19 -2.22
C ILE A 81 -6.82 16.57 -1.93
N PRO A 82 -6.37 17.27 -0.86
CA PRO A 82 -6.86 18.59 -0.54
C PRO A 82 -6.42 19.62 -1.56
N GLU A 83 -7.06 20.79 -1.54
CA GLU A 83 -6.51 21.97 -2.20
C GLU A 83 -5.29 22.44 -1.43
N PHE A 84 -4.17 22.62 -2.13
CA PHE A 84 -2.91 23.01 -1.51
C PHE A 84 -2.91 24.52 -1.30
N PRO A 85 -2.76 25.03 -0.05
CA PRO A 85 -2.68 26.46 0.16
C PRO A 85 -1.42 27.04 -0.50
N GLU A 86 -1.44 28.34 -0.80
CA GLU A 86 -0.24 29.06 -1.22
C GLU A 86 0.71 29.23 -0.03
N ILE A 87 2.02 29.13 -0.29
CA ILE A 87 3.07 29.35 0.71
C ILE A 87 3.55 30.79 0.55
N ILE A 88 3.03 31.69 1.38
CA ILE A 88 3.36 33.12 1.31
C ILE A 88 4.48 33.40 2.30
N VAL A 89 5.71 33.55 1.78
CA VAL A 89 6.88 33.88 2.61
C VAL A 89 6.81 35.34 3.05
N ASN A 90 6.85 35.57 4.36
CA ASN A 90 6.84 36.92 4.91
C ASN A 90 8.18 37.63 4.64
N HIS A 91 8.14 38.91 4.26
CA HIS A 91 9.35 39.71 4.03
C HIS A 91 10.24 39.86 5.28
N ASP A 92 9.66 39.72 6.48
CA ASP A 92 10.38 39.83 7.75
C ASP A 92 11.12 38.54 8.16
N ALA A 93 10.86 37.42 7.47
CA ALA A 93 11.51 36.13 7.68
C ALA A 93 12.08 35.64 6.32
N PRO A 94 13.30 36.06 5.95
CA PRO A 94 13.86 35.70 4.66
C PRO A 94 14.05 34.19 4.54
N LEU A 95 13.93 33.68 3.32
CA LEU A 95 14.30 32.31 3.00
C LEU A 95 15.78 32.05 3.35
N PRO A 96 16.16 30.80 3.62
CA PRO A 96 17.58 30.42 3.73
C PRO A 96 18.40 30.91 2.53
N GLU A 97 19.69 31.21 2.72
CA GLU A 97 20.52 31.88 1.69
C GLU A 97 20.57 31.16 0.34
N ASP A 98 20.43 29.83 0.33
CA ASP A 98 20.48 28.99 -0.88
C ASP A 98 19.10 28.68 -1.48
N CYS A 99 18.05 29.32 -0.98
CA CYS A 99 16.66 29.00 -1.25
C CYS A 99 15.92 30.16 -1.92
N THR A 100 15.13 29.84 -2.94
CA THR A 100 14.38 30.81 -3.76
C THR A 100 12.87 30.57 -3.66
N LEU A 101 12.08 31.51 -4.16
CA LEU A 101 10.62 31.33 -4.29
C LEU A 101 10.27 30.21 -5.29
N GLU A 102 11.12 29.96 -6.29
CA GLU A 102 10.95 28.83 -7.21
C GLU A 102 11.14 27.49 -6.49
N ASP A 103 12.05 27.42 -5.52
CA ASP A 103 12.22 26.25 -4.67
C ASP A 103 10.98 25.98 -3.81
N ILE A 104 10.26 27.03 -3.36
CA ILE A 104 8.98 26.92 -2.63
C ILE A 104 7.88 26.36 -3.53
N ASP A 105 7.75 26.86 -4.77
CA ASP A 105 6.79 26.35 -5.74
C ASP A 105 7.10 24.89 -6.13
N THR A 106 8.39 24.58 -6.25
CA THR A 106 8.87 23.21 -6.49
C THR A 106 8.52 22.32 -5.30
N PHE A 107 8.78 22.75 -4.06
CA PHE A 107 8.43 22.03 -2.83
C PHE A 107 6.93 21.70 -2.81
N ARG A 108 6.08 22.70 -3.05
CA ARG A 108 4.62 22.54 -3.07
C ARG A 108 4.18 21.54 -4.13
N SER A 109 4.81 21.56 -5.30
CA SER A 109 4.51 20.66 -6.42
C SER A 109 4.89 19.21 -6.09
N ILE A 110 6.13 18.96 -5.63
CA ILE A 110 6.58 17.60 -5.28
C ILE A 110 5.83 17.04 -4.06
N TYR A 111 5.38 17.89 -3.14
CA TYR A 111 4.54 17.47 -2.02
C TYR A 111 3.17 17.00 -2.49
N ARG A 112 2.63 17.64 -3.54
CA ARG A 112 1.34 17.26 -4.13
C ARG A 112 1.44 15.91 -4.82
N GLU A 113 2.48 15.72 -5.62
CA GLU A 113 2.77 14.45 -6.26
C GLU A 113 2.97 13.33 -5.23
N HIS A 114 3.64 13.62 -4.10
CA HIS A 114 3.79 12.68 -2.99
C HIS A 114 2.42 12.25 -2.42
N CYS A 115 1.52 13.19 -2.14
CA CYS A 115 0.17 12.86 -1.66
C CYS A 115 -0.63 12.04 -2.69
N GLU A 116 -0.48 12.33 -3.99
CA GLU A 116 -1.15 11.59 -5.06
C GLU A 116 -0.65 10.14 -5.16
N ALA A 117 0.67 9.94 -5.14
CA ALA A 117 1.27 8.61 -5.12
C ALA A 117 0.90 7.83 -3.85
N PHE A 118 0.86 8.52 -2.70
CA PHE A 118 0.42 7.93 -1.44
C PHE A 118 -1.03 7.44 -1.53
N LEU A 119 -1.92 8.27 -2.03
CA LEU A 119 -3.33 7.91 -2.21
C LEU A 119 -3.48 6.71 -3.15
N ASP A 120 -2.78 6.71 -4.29
CA ASP A 120 -2.82 5.60 -5.24
C ASP A 120 -2.36 4.28 -4.59
N ALA A 121 -1.26 4.30 -3.84
CA ALA A 121 -0.79 3.14 -3.08
C ALA A 121 -1.85 2.62 -2.08
N VAL A 122 -2.55 3.54 -1.40
CA VAL A 122 -3.63 3.18 -0.47
C VAL A 122 -4.84 2.58 -1.20
N LEU A 123 -5.27 3.18 -2.31
CA LEU A 123 -6.40 2.69 -3.12
C LEU A 123 -6.13 1.29 -3.67
N ASN A 124 -4.89 1.01 -4.07
CA ASN A 124 -4.45 -0.29 -4.56
C ASN A 124 -4.11 -1.29 -3.44
N PHE A 125 -4.29 -0.92 -2.16
CA PHE A 125 -3.91 -1.70 -0.98
C PHE A 125 -2.43 -2.11 -0.94
N GLU A 126 -1.58 -1.34 -1.62
CA GLU A 126 -0.14 -1.51 -1.66
C GLU A 126 0.51 -0.78 -0.48
N PHE A 127 0.10 -1.14 0.74
CA PHE A 127 0.52 -0.46 1.96
C PHE A 127 2.04 -0.47 2.20
N GLY A 128 2.76 -1.45 1.66
CA GLY A 128 4.23 -1.46 1.71
C GLY A 128 4.87 -0.36 0.85
N THR A 129 4.20 0.09 -0.22
CA THR A 129 4.67 1.18 -1.08
C THR A 129 4.67 2.52 -0.34
N VAL A 130 3.76 2.71 0.62
CA VAL A 130 3.70 3.93 1.44
C VAL A 130 5.00 4.18 2.21
N GLU A 131 5.60 3.14 2.79
CA GLU A 131 6.90 3.27 3.46
C GLU A 131 7.98 3.74 2.47
N SER A 132 8.02 3.15 1.27
CA SER A 132 8.96 3.54 0.22
C SER A 132 8.78 4.99 -0.22
N LEU A 133 7.54 5.44 -0.40
CA LEU A 133 7.21 6.82 -0.79
C LEU A 133 7.68 7.83 0.24
N TRP A 134 7.54 7.54 1.54
CA TRP A 134 8.09 8.41 2.58
C TRP A 134 9.61 8.42 2.54
N ARG A 135 10.25 7.26 2.40
CA ARG A 135 11.72 7.18 2.34
C ARG A 135 12.28 7.95 1.16
N GLU A 136 11.60 7.91 0.03
CA GLU A 136 11.92 8.61 -1.20
C GLU A 136 11.73 10.12 -1.04
N PHE A 137 10.55 10.56 -0.59
CA PHE A 137 10.26 11.99 -0.38
C PHE A 137 11.26 12.64 0.60
N TRP A 138 11.50 12.00 1.75
CA TRP A 138 12.42 12.50 2.77
C TRP A 138 13.90 12.20 2.48
N ARG A 139 14.22 11.55 1.35
CA ARG A 139 15.60 11.21 0.96
C ARG A 139 16.38 10.51 2.08
N SER A 140 15.70 9.59 2.76
CA SER A 140 16.20 8.83 3.91
C SER A 140 17.16 7.70 3.51
N GLN A 141 17.17 7.31 2.24
CA GLN A 141 18.11 6.32 1.75
C GLN A 141 19.51 6.93 1.72
N ASP A 142 20.45 6.26 2.38
CA ASP A 142 21.89 6.53 2.28
C ASP A 142 22.39 6.12 0.89
N ASN A 143 21.98 6.83 -0.16
CA ASN A 143 22.73 6.78 -1.39
C ASN A 143 24.06 7.49 -1.12
N ASN A 144 25.04 6.69 -0.71
CA ASN A 144 26.45 7.04 -0.56
C ASN A 144 27.10 7.45 -1.89
N ASN A 145 26.34 7.44 -2.99
CA ASN A 145 26.64 8.20 -4.18
C ASN A 145 26.09 9.61 -3.96
N GLY A 146 26.98 10.52 -3.55
CA GLY A 146 26.78 11.97 -3.64
C GLY A 146 26.69 12.48 -5.09
N ASP A 147 26.08 11.67 -5.97
CA ASP A 147 25.55 12.11 -7.24
C ASP A 147 24.14 12.57 -6.91
N GLU A 148 24.06 13.80 -6.39
CA GLU A 148 22.83 14.56 -6.37
C GLU A 148 22.24 14.39 -7.77
N CYS A 149 21.11 13.68 -7.88
CA CYS A 149 20.37 13.68 -9.13
C CYS A 149 19.93 15.13 -9.35
N GLU A 150 20.78 15.90 -10.03
CA GLU A 150 20.46 17.17 -10.66
C GLU A 150 19.53 16.90 -11.85
N GLU A 151 18.41 16.23 -11.60
CA GLU A 151 17.23 16.55 -12.38
C GLU A 151 16.76 17.90 -11.85
N GLU A 152 16.93 18.96 -12.67
CA GLU A 152 16.49 20.34 -12.40
C GLU A 152 15.02 20.46 -11.94
N LYS A 153 14.25 19.37 -11.97
CA LYS A 153 12.86 19.26 -11.52
C LYS A 153 12.69 18.92 -10.03
N TYR A 154 13.76 18.54 -9.32
CA TYR A 154 13.66 18.15 -7.91
C TYR A 154 14.57 19.00 -7.02
N LEU A 155 14.12 19.24 -5.78
CA LEU A 155 14.95 19.85 -4.75
C LEU A 155 16.10 18.90 -4.37
N SER A 156 17.27 19.44 -4.02
CA SER A 156 18.30 18.63 -3.35
C SER A 156 17.85 18.26 -1.93
N LYS A 157 18.51 17.26 -1.31
CA LYS A 157 18.25 16.92 0.11
C LYS A 157 18.47 18.10 1.02
N THR A 158 19.56 18.83 0.81
CA THR A 158 19.90 20.03 1.56
C THR A 158 18.81 21.09 1.44
N LYS A 159 18.39 21.43 0.21
CA LYS A 159 17.33 22.42 -0.01
C LYS A 159 15.99 22.00 0.60
N LEU A 160 15.61 20.73 0.47
CA LEU A 160 14.38 20.22 1.11
C LEU A 160 14.42 20.41 2.63
N TYR A 161 15.54 20.10 3.27
CA TYR A 161 15.65 20.19 4.72
C TYR A 161 15.70 21.65 5.17
N GLN A 162 16.40 22.54 4.44
CA GLN A 162 16.37 23.99 4.66
C GLN A 162 14.94 24.55 4.52
N MET A 163 14.17 24.10 3.52
CA MET A 163 12.75 24.46 3.38
C MET A 163 11.91 24.03 4.59
N CYS A 164 12.24 22.89 5.21
CA CYS A 164 11.53 22.41 6.39
C CYS A 164 11.79 23.25 7.66
N GLU A 165 12.82 24.09 7.66
CA GLU A 165 13.07 25.08 8.73
C GLU A 165 12.19 26.33 8.59
N CYS A 166 11.64 26.57 7.39
CA CYS A 166 10.75 27.69 7.13
C CYS A 166 9.38 27.43 7.78
N ARG A 167 8.93 28.38 8.61
CA ARG A 167 7.66 28.30 9.33
C ARG A 167 6.46 28.21 8.41
N GLU A 168 6.50 28.93 7.29
CA GLU A 168 5.44 28.97 6.29
C GLU A 168 5.28 27.60 5.61
N VAL A 169 6.40 26.92 5.32
CA VAL A 169 6.41 25.54 4.80
C VAL A 169 5.88 24.55 5.84
N GLN A 170 6.28 24.71 7.10
CA GLN A 170 5.76 23.92 8.22
C GLN A 170 4.23 24.07 8.42
N GLU A 171 3.71 25.30 8.36
CA GLU A 171 2.27 25.56 8.44
C GLU A 171 1.50 24.98 7.24
N PHE A 172 2.09 25.07 6.04
CA PHE A 172 1.57 24.44 4.83
C PHE A 172 1.46 22.92 4.99
N ILE A 173 2.54 22.22 5.37
CA ILE A 173 2.56 20.76 5.53
C ILE A 173 1.52 20.34 6.57
N ARG A 174 1.48 21.00 7.73
CA ARG A 174 0.50 20.71 8.79
C ARG A 174 -0.94 20.75 8.26
N THR A 175 -1.26 21.78 7.49
CA THR A 175 -2.60 22.01 6.95
C THR A 175 -2.97 20.94 5.91
N VAL A 176 -2.05 20.65 5.00
CA VAL A 176 -2.23 19.64 3.96
C VAL A 176 -2.38 18.26 4.58
N ASP A 177 -1.47 17.86 5.47
CA ASP A 177 -1.49 16.54 6.11
C ASP A 177 -2.74 16.30 6.93
N TYR A 178 -3.12 17.27 7.76
CA TYR A 178 -4.31 17.15 8.58
C TYR A 178 -5.52 16.87 7.70
N THR A 179 -5.69 17.65 6.62
CA THR A 179 -6.83 17.49 5.70
C THR A 179 -6.73 16.20 4.90
N PHE A 180 -5.56 15.88 4.37
CA PHE A 180 -5.30 14.68 3.57
C PHE A 180 -5.55 13.40 4.39
N TYR A 181 -5.04 13.31 5.61
CA TYR A 181 -5.22 12.15 6.47
C TYR A 181 -6.66 12.02 6.98
N GLN A 182 -7.37 13.13 7.24
CA GLN A 182 -8.81 13.08 7.51
C GLN A 182 -9.57 12.50 6.32
N ASN A 183 -9.34 13.02 5.12
CA ASN A 183 -10.00 12.50 3.91
C ASN A 183 -9.64 11.03 3.65
N LEU A 184 -8.40 10.63 3.92
CA LEU A 184 -7.95 9.25 3.73
C LEU A 184 -8.69 8.28 4.65
N VAL A 185 -9.03 8.69 5.87
CA VAL A 185 -9.87 7.89 6.78
C VAL A 185 -11.28 7.72 6.20
N GLU A 186 -11.86 8.77 5.62
CA GLU A 186 -13.17 8.69 4.95
C GLU A 186 -13.13 7.78 3.71
N VAL A 187 -12.02 7.78 2.96
CA VAL A 187 -11.80 6.87 1.83
C VAL A 187 -11.65 5.42 2.30
N LEU A 188 -10.86 5.17 3.35
CA LEU A 188 -10.59 3.81 3.82
C LEU A 188 -11.77 3.20 4.60
N MET A 189 -12.56 4.04 5.29
CA MET A 189 -13.66 3.60 6.17
C MET A 189 -14.89 4.51 6.03
N PRO A 190 -15.56 4.57 4.86
CA PRO A 190 -16.70 5.44 4.61
C PRO A 190 -17.98 5.03 5.37
N ASP A 191 -18.21 3.72 5.52
CA ASP A 191 -19.42 3.17 6.15
C ASP A 191 -19.04 2.11 7.18
N VAL A 192 -18.90 2.56 8.43
CA VAL A 192 -18.54 1.73 9.58
C VAL A 192 -19.62 0.71 9.96
N LEU A 193 -20.83 0.81 9.39
CA LEU A 193 -21.93 -0.12 9.66
C LEU A 193 -21.96 -1.28 8.65
N ARG A 194 -21.35 -1.12 7.49
CA ARG A 194 -21.27 -2.17 6.48
C ARG A 194 -20.34 -3.29 6.95
N PRO A 195 -20.74 -4.57 6.87
CA PRO A 195 -19.84 -5.68 7.17
C PRO A 195 -18.63 -5.69 6.24
N ILE A 196 -17.44 -5.43 6.79
CA ILE A 196 -16.17 -5.40 6.06
C ILE A 196 -15.49 -6.78 6.18
N PRO A 197 -14.90 -7.33 5.09
CA PRO A 197 -14.11 -8.56 5.16
C PRO A 197 -13.00 -8.46 6.21
N SER A 198 -12.87 -9.49 7.06
CA SER A 198 -11.88 -9.51 8.15
C SER A 198 -10.44 -9.33 7.67
N THR A 199 -10.13 -9.87 6.48
CA THR A 199 -8.83 -9.70 5.82
C THR A 199 -8.53 -8.24 5.50
N LEU A 200 -9.50 -7.50 4.96
CA LEU A 200 -9.36 -6.08 4.66
C LEU A 200 -9.17 -5.26 5.94
N THR A 201 -9.99 -5.50 6.97
CA THR A 201 -9.83 -4.84 8.28
C THR A 201 -8.47 -5.13 8.90
N GLN A 202 -7.96 -6.36 8.78
CA GLN A 202 -6.63 -6.72 9.28
C GLN A 202 -5.52 -6.00 8.51
N SER A 203 -5.61 -5.91 7.19
CA SER A 203 -4.63 -5.18 6.37
C SER A 203 -4.59 -3.69 6.71
N ILE A 204 -5.75 -3.02 6.82
CA ILE A 204 -5.84 -1.62 7.22
C ILE A 204 -5.29 -1.42 8.64
N ARG A 205 -5.59 -2.33 9.57
CA ARG A 205 -5.03 -2.29 10.93
C ARG A 205 -3.51 -2.41 10.93
N ASN A 206 -2.96 -3.33 10.13
CA ASN A 206 -1.52 -3.54 10.06
C ASN A 206 -0.83 -2.33 9.43
N PHE A 207 -1.42 -1.75 8.38
CA PHE A 207 -0.99 -0.49 7.78
C PHE A 207 -0.93 0.62 8.83
N ALA A 208 -2.03 0.87 9.55
CA ALA A 208 -2.10 1.93 10.56
C ALA A 208 -1.07 1.78 11.69
N LYS A 209 -0.74 0.53 12.08
CA LYS A 209 0.29 0.25 13.09
C LYS A 209 1.71 0.57 12.62
N GLY A 210 1.98 0.49 11.32
CA GLY A 210 3.30 0.73 10.75
C GLY A 210 3.60 2.22 10.55
N LEU A 211 2.57 3.04 10.31
CA LEU A 211 2.69 4.45 9.90
C LEU A 211 3.70 5.25 10.71
N ASP A 212 3.53 5.28 12.03
CA ASP A 212 4.38 6.05 12.95
C ASP A 212 5.86 5.66 12.84
N SER A 213 6.14 4.35 12.87
CA SER A 213 7.51 3.83 12.79
C SER A 213 8.18 4.08 11.44
N TRP A 214 7.41 3.95 10.35
CA TRP A 214 7.89 4.17 8.99
C TRP A 214 8.18 5.65 8.75
N LEU A 215 7.27 6.54 9.16
CA LEU A 215 7.44 7.98 9.04
C LEU A 215 8.62 8.47 9.87
N SER A 216 8.71 8.07 11.14
CA SER A 216 9.84 8.39 12.02
C SER A 216 11.18 7.97 11.44
N THR A 217 11.23 6.78 10.82
CA THR A 217 12.46 6.28 10.19
C THR A 217 12.79 7.04 8.91
N ALA A 218 11.79 7.39 8.09
CA ALA A 218 11.98 8.15 6.86
C ALA A 218 12.40 9.59 7.14
N MET A 219 11.93 10.20 8.21
CA MET A 219 12.26 11.59 8.58
C MET A 219 13.58 11.71 9.35
N ASN A 220 14.42 10.67 9.39
CA ASN A 220 15.69 10.73 10.08
C ASN A 220 16.58 11.86 9.51
N GLY A 221 17.04 12.75 10.40
CA GLY A 221 17.83 13.94 10.05
C GLY A 221 17.01 15.15 9.60
N CYS A 222 15.68 15.06 9.53
CA CYS A 222 14.80 16.21 9.29
C CYS A 222 14.84 17.17 10.50
N PRO A 223 14.64 18.50 10.32
CA PRO A 223 14.57 19.44 11.43
C PRO A 223 13.55 19.03 12.52
N GLU A 224 13.90 19.21 13.79
CA GLU A 224 13.06 18.77 14.93
C GLU A 224 11.66 19.38 14.90
N ASP A 225 11.56 20.68 14.59
CA ASP A 225 10.27 21.37 14.46
C ASP A 225 9.36 20.71 13.40
N MET A 226 9.93 20.21 12.31
CA MET A 226 9.19 19.49 11.28
C MET A 226 8.76 18.11 11.77
N MET A 227 9.63 17.40 12.50
CA MET A 227 9.27 16.12 13.11
C MET A 227 8.15 16.24 14.14
N HIS A 228 8.04 17.37 14.84
CA HIS A 228 6.96 17.62 15.80
C HIS A 228 5.59 17.90 15.15
N ILE A 229 5.59 18.29 13.87
CA ILE A 229 4.37 18.58 13.11
C ILE A 229 3.75 17.31 12.53
N LYS A 230 4.60 16.35 12.20
CA LYS A 230 4.29 15.08 11.55
C LYS A 230 3.86 14.00 12.54
#